data_AF-A0A9J9QDG7-F1
#
_entry.id   AF-A0A9J9QDG7-F1
#
_cell.length_a   1.000
_cell.length_b   1.000
_cell.length_c   1.000
_cell.angle_alpha   90.00
_cell.angle_beta   90.00
_cell.angle_gamma   90.00
#
_symmetry.space_group_name_H-M   'P 1'
#
loop_
_entity.id
_entity.type
_entity.pdbx_description
1 polymer ?
#
loop_
_entity_poly.entity_id
_entity_poly.type
_entity_poly.pdbx_seq_one_letter_code
_entity_poly.pdbx_strand_id
1 'polypeptide(L)'
;MQPTSPATSPTRRRLLAGGAASAALALFGCGGGGGDSMAGVGSGGTGSFASGPIHGFGSIIVGGVRYDESAARIATDAGAAASSADLRLGMVVEVNGGDIATDPATGQRRAVASTIGVRSEIEGPISAIDPAAGTLAVLGQQVRVTPATVFDDDLRGGLASLRVGQMVEIYGLMNAAGQYTATRIDDEDDARRYKLRGPVSGLDTAARTFRIGAAVISYAGLGTPPAGLANGQYARVELHTVPDAAGVWAATRLQATPTSAGSLPATGRVNAELEGYITAFTSSARFAVNGVDVDASGATRLPAGLALGRRVEVEGVLEGGVLIAREVELEDDDGESDGIEIEGRIASVAPAANTFVLRGVTVGYDAATRFEGGTPAQLAVGVKVEVKGRLSPDGATLLASEVKFDD
;
A
#
# COMPACT_ATOMS: atom_id res chain seq x y z
N MET A 1 78.69 31.68 -3.48
CA MET A 1 78.75 31.70 -4.96
C MET A 1 77.34 31.86 -5.50
N GLN A 2 77.04 33.04 -6.06
CA GLN A 2 76.01 33.24 -7.10
C GLN A 2 76.67 32.96 -8.48
N PRO A 3 75.98 33.06 -9.65
CA PRO A 3 74.55 33.22 -9.98
C PRO A 3 74.13 32.13 -11.03
N THR A 4 72.97 32.04 -11.71
CA THR A 4 72.17 33.02 -12.49
C THR A 4 70.77 32.47 -12.82
N SER A 5 69.75 33.33 -12.73
CA SER A 5 68.53 33.30 -13.57
C SER A 5 68.77 34.17 -14.83
N PRO A 6 67.89 34.17 -15.87
CA PRO A 6 66.79 35.17 -15.92
C PRO A 6 65.49 34.67 -16.63
N ALA A 7 64.30 35.09 -16.15
CA ALA A 7 63.41 36.15 -16.68
C ALA A 7 62.55 35.72 -17.90
N THR A 8 61.26 36.03 -18.03
CA THR A 8 60.61 37.36 -17.96
C THR A 8 59.09 37.31 -17.70
N SER A 9 58.60 38.38 -17.05
CA SER A 9 57.20 38.85 -16.91
C SER A 9 56.89 39.87 -18.05
N PRO A 10 55.90 40.80 -18.01
CA PRO A 10 54.73 41.06 -17.13
C PRO A 10 53.41 41.43 -17.90
N THR A 11 52.26 41.71 -17.27
CA THR A 11 51.66 43.05 -17.00
C THR A 11 50.20 42.81 -16.50
N ARG A 12 49.66 43.23 -15.34
CA ARG A 12 49.36 44.55 -14.69
C ARG A 12 48.55 45.49 -15.62
N ARG A 13 47.43 46.15 -15.27
CA ARG A 13 46.88 46.60 -13.97
C ARG A 13 45.56 47.43 -14.19
N ARG A 14 44.74 47.58 -13.11
CA ARG A 14 43.93 48.79 -12.67
C ARG A 14 42.57 49.09 -13.36
N LEU A 15 41.54 49.74 -12.76
CA LEU A 15 41.17 50.27 -11.41
C LEU A 15 39.66 50.70 -11.43
N LEU A 16 39.00 50.59 -10.26
CA LEU A 16 38.03 51.49 -9.58
C LEU A 16 36.83 52.21 -10.28
N ALA A 17 35.66 51.98 -9.65
CA ALA A 17 34.69 52.91 -9.03
C ALA A 17 34.03 54.07 -9.82
N GLY A 18 32.69 54.16 -9.67
CA GLY A 18 31.88 55.35 -9.93
C GLY A 18 30.39 55.07 -9.75
N GLY A 19 29.73 55.78 -8.83
CA GLY A 19 28.31 55.58 -8.50
C GLY A 19 27.34 56.46 -9.31
N ALA A 20 26.04 56.19 -9.15
CA ALA A 20 24.96 57.13 -9.47
C ALA A 20 23.73 56.82 -8.60
N ALA A 21 23.29 57.82 -7.85
CA ALA A 21 21.99 57.90 -7.21
C ALA A 21 21.06 58.75 -8.08
N SER A 22 19.79 58.37 -8.21
CA SER A 22 18.69 59.25 -8.66
C SER A 22 17.36 58.71 -8.14
N ALA A 23 16.60 59.59 -7.49
CA ALA A 23 15.28 59.38 -6.93
C ALA A 23 14.20 59.90 -7.87
N ALA A 24 13.01 59.27 -7.89
CA ALA A 24 11.77 59.89 -8.36
C ALA A 24 10.53 59.28 -7.67
N LEU A 25 9.50 60.12 -7.53
CA LEU A 25 8.40 60.09 -6.57
C LEU A 25 7.25 59.10 -6.87
N ALA A 26 6.69 58.58 -5.77
CA ALA A 26 5.28 58.47 -5.34
C ALA A 26 4.12 58.28 -6.35
N LEU A 27 3.27 57.30 -6.05
CA LEU A 27 1.81 57.44 -6.07
C LEU A 27 1.17 56.61 -4.94
N PHE A 28 0.29 57.27 -4.20
CA PHE A 28 -0.57 56.72 -3.16
C PHE A 28 -1.62 55.78 -3.76
N GLY A 29 -1.79 54.60 -3.15
CA GLY A 29 -2.97 53.76 -3.29
C GLY A 29 -3.47 53.39 -1.90
N CYS A 30 -4.46 54.12 -1.41
CA CYS A 30 -5.18 53.87 -0.17
C CYS A 30 -6.40 52.99 -0.47
N GLY A 31 -6.63 51.94 0.33
CA GLY A 31 -7.99 51.58 0.77
C GLY A 31 -8.64 50.30 0.24
N GLY A 32 -8.85 49.36 1.16
CA GLY A 32 -10.01 48.44 1.25
C GLY A 32 -9.96 47.20 0.35
N GLY A 33 -10.07 45.95 0.82
CA GLY A 33 -10.73 45.43 2.01
C GLY A 33 -11.87 44.51 1.57
N GLY A 34 -11.78 43.21 1.86
CA GLY A 34 -12.93 42.29 1.85
C GLY A 34 -12.68 40.91 1.25
N GLY A 35 -12.76 39.89 2.12
CA GLY A 35 -13.51 38.67 1.82
C GLY A 35 -12.73 37.48 1.26
N ASP A 36 -12.23 36.66 2.17
CA ASP A 36 -12.27 35.20 2.16
C ASP A 36 -12.49 34.50 0.81
N SER A 37 -11.40 33.92 0.31
CA SER A 37 -11.37 32.53 -0.13
C SER A 37 -9.94 32.06 0.05
N MET A 38 -9.70 31.40 1.19
CA MET A 38 -8.55 30.51 1.37
C MET A 38 -8.66 29.42 0.29
N ALA A 39 -8.13 29.71 -0.90
CA ALA A 39 -7.71 28.67 -1.82
C ALA A 39 -6.53 27.99 -1.14
N GLY A 40 -6.79 26.86 -0.50
CA GLY A 40 -5.77 25.94 -0.03
C GLY A 40 -5.01 25.38 -1.21
N VAL A 41 -4.06 26.14 -1.74
CA VAL A 41 -3.05 25.63 -2.66
C VAL A 41 -2.10 24.78 -1.83
N GLY A 42 -2.32 23.47 -1.83
CA GLY A 42 -1.36 22.49 -1.32
C GLY A 42 -0.13 22.49 -2.23
N SER A 43 0.76 23.47 -2.08
CA SER A 43 2.09 23.42 -2.68
C SER A 43 3.01 22.65 -1.75
N GLY A 44 3.45 21.45 -2.12
CA GLY A 44 4.51 20.81 -1.34
C GLY A 44 4.77 19.33 -1.51
N GLY A 45 4.59 18.75 -2.69
CA GLY A 45 5.26 17.50 -3.03
C GLY A 45 5.42 17.36 -4.53
N THR A 46 6.51 16.74 -5.00
CA THR A 46 6.75 16.47 -6.43
C THR A 46 6.28 15.06 -6.80
N GLY A 47 5.16 14.61 -6.21
CA GLY A 47 4.70 13.24 -6.27
C GLY A 47 3.85 12.81 -5.09
N SER A 48 3.42 11.55 -5.17
CA SER A 48 2.62 10.89 -4.15
C SER A 48 3.13 9.50 -3.82
N PHE A 49 2.82 9.04 -2.62
CA PHE A 49 3.06 7.71 -2.12
C PHE A 49 1.79 7.16 -1.50
N ALA A 50 1.44 5.91 -1.77
CA ALA A 50 0.35 5.23 -1.07
C ALA A 50 0.78 3.83 -0.64
N SER A 51 0.35 3.40 0.55
CA SER A 51 0.51 2.01 0.98
C SER A 51 -0.77 1.52 1.65
N GLY A 52 -1.37 0.47 1.09
CA GLY A 52 -2.65 -0.06 1.54
C GLY A 52 -3.23 -1.10 0.58
N PRO A 53 -4.37 -1.70 0.93
CA PRO A 53 -5.12 -2.60 0.06
C PRO A 53 -5.65 -1.87 -1.18
N ILE A 54 -5.84 -2.60 -2.28
CA ILE A 54 -6.61 -2.14 -3.43
C ILE A 54 -8.10 -2.30 -3.09
N HIS A 55 -8.81 -1.17 -2.95
CA HIS A 55 -10.24 -1.13 -2.62
C HIS A 55 -11.14 -1.07 -3.86
N GLY A 56 -10.58 -0.80 -5.04
CA GLY A 56 -11.37 -0.63 -6.25
C GLY A 56 -10.58 -0.51 -7.54
N PHE A 57 -11.30 -0.37 -8.66
CA PHE A 57 -10.75 -0.28 -10.00
C PHE A 57 -11.43 0.78 -10.89
N GLY A 58 -10.70 1.23 -11.91
CA GLY A 58 -11.02 2.35 -12.82
C GLY A 58 -9.80 3.25 -13.10
N SER A 59 -8.57 2.70 -12.98
CA SER A 59 -7.50 3.13 -12.06
C SER A 59 -7.57 2.36 -10.75
N ILE A 60 -6.45 1.82 -10.26
CA ILE A 60 -6.48 1.18 -8.94
C ILE A 60 -6.81 2.22 -7.86
N ILE A 61 -7.65 1.85 -6.90
CA ILE A 61 -8.02 2.73 -5.78
C ILE A 61 -7.28 2.27 -4.54
N VAL A 62 -6.45 3.15 -3.99
CA VAL A 62 -5.64 2.90 -2.78
C VAL A 62 -5.68 4.16 -1.92
N GLY A 63 -6.05 4.04 -0.64
CA GLY A 63 -6.18 5.20 0.25
C GLY A 63 -7.12 6.30 -0.29
N GLY A 64 -8.24 5.90 -0.87
CA GLY A 64 -9.20 6.80 -1.51
C GLY A 64 -8.71 7.57 -2.76
N VAL A 65 -7.49 7.30 -3.26
CA VAL A 65 -6.93 7.92 -4.46
C VAL A 65 -6.98 6.95 -5.63
N ARG A 66 -7.47 7.42 -6.79
CA ARG A 66 -7.45 6.68 -8.06
C ARG A 66 -6.11 6.89 -8.76
N TYR A 67 -5.32 5.82 -8.86
CA TYR A 67 -4.04 5.81 -9.53
C TYR A 67 -4.16 5.21 -10.93
N ASP A 68 -3.87 5.99 -11.97
CA ASP A 68 -3.71 5.48 -13.33
C ASP A 68 -2.41 4.67 -13.44
N GLU A 69 -2.56 3.36 -13.57
CA GLU A 69 -1.47 2.39 -13.65
C GLU A 69 -1.01 2.07 -15.08
N SER A 70 -1.59 2.69 -16.11
CA SER A 70 -1.38 2.29 -17.52
C SER A 70 0.07 2.36 -18.01
N ALA A 71 0.87 3.26 -17.42
CA ALA A 71 2.30 3.42 -17.69
C ALA A 71 3.20 3.03 -16.50
N ALA A 72 2.62 2.50 -15.43
CA ALA A 72 3.36 2.17 -14.22
C ALA A 72 4.27 0.95 -14.42
N ARG A 73 5.45 0.95 -13.81
CA ARG A 73 6.23 -0.26 -13.63
C ARG A 73 5.64 -1.07 -12.47
N ILE A 74 5.09 -2.24 -12.76
CA ILE A 74 4.47 -3.11 -11.77
C ILE A 74 5.40 -4.30 -11.50
N ALA A 75 5.66 -4.58 -10.23
CA ALA A 75 6.45 -5.72 -9.82
C ALA A 75 5.96 -6.29 -8.49
N THR A 76 6.13 -7.61 -8.31
CA THR A 76 6.00 -8.22 -6.99
C THR A 76 7.18 -7.80 -6.12
N ASP A 77 7.05 -7.95 -4.81
CA ASP A 77 8.16 -7.72 -3.89
C ASP A 77 9.43 -8.51 -4.29
N ALA A 78 9.32 -9.68 -4.93
CA ALA A 78 10.46 -10.49 -5.36
C ALA A 78 11.29 -9.83 -6.48
N GLY A 79 10.76 -8.74 -7.05
CA GLY A 79 11.28 -8.04 -8.21
C GLY A 79 10.82 -8.66 -9.53
N ALA A 80 9.92 -9.66 -9.49
CA ALA A 80 9.34 -10.22 -10.71
C ALA A 80 8.38 -9.21 -11.32
N ALA A 81 8.48 -9.00 -12.63
CA ALA A 81 7.58 -8.11 -13.34
C ALA A 81 6.15 -8.66 -13.28
N ALA A 82 5.20 -7.76 -13.07
CA ALA A 82 3.76 -8.02 -13.12
C ALA A 82 3.10 -6.96 -14.02
N SER A 83 1.80 -7.08 -14.23
CA SER A 83 1.01 -6.22 -15.09
C SER A 83 -0.28 -5.75 -14.41
N SER A 84 -0.95 -4.76 -15.00
CA SER A 84 -2.25 -4.27 -14.50
C SER A 84 -3.34 -5.35 -14.51
N ALA A 85 -3.14 -6.41 -15.30
CA ALA A 85 -4.03 -7.57 -15.36
C ALA A 85 -3.79 -8.57 -14.21
N ASP A 86 -2.72 -8.41 -13.43
CA ASP A 86 -2.41 -9.25 -12.27
C ASP A 86 -2.92 -8.62 -10.96
N LEU A 87 -3.23 -7.32 -10.96
CA LEU A 87 -3.76 -6.62 -9.79
C LEU A 87 -5.20 -7.10 -9.50
N ARG A 88 -5.49 -7.39 -8.23
CA ARG A 88 -6.79 -7.84 -7.73
C ARG A 88 -7.20 -7.04 -6.49
N LEU A 89 -8.51 -6.99 -6.22
CA LEU A 89 -9.03 -6.38 -4.99
C LEU A 89 -8.44 -7.05 -3.75
N GLY A 90 -8.14 -6.25 -2.73
CA GLY A 90 -7.58 -6.72 -1.47
C GLY A 90 -6.09 -7.06 -1.53
N MET A 91 -5.44 -7.06 -2.71
CA MET A 91 -3.97 -7.06 -2.77
C MET A 91 -3.44 -5.81 -2.08
N VAL A 92 -2.40 -5.94 -1.27
CA VAL A 92 -1.72 -4.80 -0.68
C VAL A 92 -0.62 -4.31 -1.61
N VAL A 93 -0.58 -3.00 -1.83
CA VAL A 93 0.38 -2.37 -2.74
C VAL A 93 1.12 -1.20 -2.10
N GLU A 94 2.28 -0.89 -2.66
CA GLU A 94 3.02 0.35 -2.47
C GLU A 94 3.02 1.09 -3.82
N VAL A 95 2.41 2.27 -3.88
CA VAL A 95 2.29 3.08 -5.09
C VAL A 95 3.17 4.31 -4.96
N ASN A 96 4.02 4.57 -5.96
CA ASN A 96 4.65 5.87 -6.13
C ASN A 96 4.05 6.53 -7.38
N GLY A 97 3.58 7.76 -7.26
CA GLY A 97 2.92 8.48 -8.35
C GLY A 97 3.31 9.95 -8.47
N GLY A 98 2.71 10.60 -9.45
CA GLY A 98 2.73 12.06 -9.59
C GLY A 98 1.86 12.75 -8.54
N ASP A 99 1.66 14.06 -8.72
CA ASP A 99 0.84 14.85 -7.80
C ASP A 99 -0.62 14.37 -7.78
N ILE A 100 -1.24 14.45 -6.60
CA ILE A 100 -2.65 14.14 -6.42
C ILE A 100 -3.47 15.38 -6.81
N ALA A 101 -4.35 15.20 -7.79
CA ALA A 101 -5.36 16.18 -8.17
C ALA A 101 -6.70 15.80 -7.52
N THR A 102 -7.36 16.77 -6.89
CA THR A 102 -8.70 16.62 -6.33
C THR A 102 -9.70 17.33 -7.21
N ASP A 103 -10.71 16.61 -7.70
CA ASP A 103 -11.83 17.19 -8.42
C ASP A 103 -12.65 18.07 -7.47
N PRO A 104 -12.84 19.38 -7.76
CA PRO A 104 -13.48 20.30 -6.84
C PRO A 104 -15.00 20.11 -6.73
N ALA A 105 -15.64 19.40 -7.68
CA ALA A 105 -17.08 19.18 -7.69
C ALA A 105 -17.47 17.88 -6.96
N THR A 106 -16.64 16.85 -7.09
CA THR A 106 -16.91 15.51 -6.55
C THR A 106 -16.04 15.15 -5.35
N GLY A 107 -14.94 15.88 -5.12
CA GLY A 107 -13.93 15.53 -4.12
C GLY A 107 -13.03 14.35 -4.54
N GLN A 108 -13.20 13.82 -5.75
CA GLN A 108 -12.48 12.64 -6.20
C GLN A 108 -10.99 12.92 -6.38
N ARG A 109 -10.14 12.11 -5.74
CA ARG A 109 -8.68 12.23 -5.80
C ARG A 109 -8.11 11.31 -6.88
N ARG A 110 -7.21 11.85 -7.71
CA ARG A 110 -6.59 11.13 -8.85
C ARG A 110 -5.09 11.44 -8.95
N ALA A 111 -4.30 10.45 -9.34
CA ALA A 111 -2.88 10.59 -9.64
C ALA A 111 -2.45 9.60 -10.73
N VAL A 112 -1.29 9.81 -11.34
CA VAL A 112 -0.68 8.84 -12.28
C VAL A 112 0.38 8.03 -11.53
N ALA A 113 0.28 6.71 -11.52
CA ALA A 113 1.27 5.85 -10.91
C ALA A 113 2.51 5.70 -11.81
N SER A 114 3.68 5.75 -11.17
CA SER A 114 4.98 5.50 -11.79
C SER A 114 5.50 4.10 -11.47
N THR A 115 5.32 3.64 -10.22
CA THR A 115 5.65 2.28 -9.78
C THR A 115 4.56 1.75 -8.86
N ILE A 116 4.33 0.44 -8.96
CA ILE A 116 3.44 -0.30 -8.06
C ILE A 116 4.19 -1.56 -7.62
N GLY A 117 4.45 -1.65 -6.32
CA GLY A 117 4.97 -2.85 -5.66
C GLY A 117 3.83 -3.68 -5.09
N VAL A 118 3.69 -4.94 -5.50
CA VAL A 118 2.66 -5.86 -5.00
C VAL A 118 3.23 -6.69 -3.84
N ARG A 119 2.53 -6.66 -2.70
CA ARG A 119 2.99 -7.19 -1.42
C ARG A 119 2.06 -8.22 -0.79
N SER A 120 2.42 -9.49 -0.92
CA SER A 120 1.93 -10.55 -0.03
C SER A 120 2.75 -10.62 1.27
N GLU A 121 2.15 -11.08 2.36
CA GLU A 121 2.82 -11.24 3.65
C GLU A 121 3.32 -12.67 3.86
N ILE A 122 2.53 -13.65 3.41
CA ILE A 122 2.76 -15.06 3.66
C ILE A 122 2.41 -15.85 2.40
N GLU A 123 3.29 -16.75 1.99
CA GLU A 123 3.05 -17.75 0.94
C GLU A 123 3.50 -19.09 1.51
N GLY A 124 2.57 -20.03 1.69
CA GLY A 124 2.87 -21.30 2.37
C GLY A 124 1.65 -22.15 2.65
N PRO A 125 1.86 -23.39 3.14
CA PRO A 125 0.77 -24.31 3.41
C PRO A 125 0.05 -23.94 4.71
N ILE A 126 -1.28 -24.06 4.69
CA ILE A 126 -2.11 -23.91 5.88
C ILE A 126 -1.79 -25.03 6.87
N SER A 127 -1.44 -24.65 8.10
CA SER A 127 -1.11 -25.56 9.20
C SER A 127 -2.26 -25.79 10.17
N ALA A 128 -3.17 -24.82 10.30
CA ALA A 128 -4.37 -24.92 11.13
C ALA A 128 -5.46 -23.96 10.61
N ILE A 129 -6.72 -24.30 10.88
CA ILE A 129 -7.90 -23.47 10.60
C ILE A 129 -8.81 -23.53 11.82
N ASP A 130 -9.27 -22.36 12.28
CA ASP A 130 -10.31 -22.22 13.29
C ASP A 130 -11.45 -21.35 12.73
N PRO A 131 -12.47 -21.98 12.12
CA PRO A 131 -13.61 -21.24 11.55
C PRO A 131 -14.44 -20.51 12.60
N ALA A 132 -14.46 -20.97 13.85
CA ALA A 132 -15.22 -20.33 14.92
C ALA A 132 -14.56 -19.04 15.38
N ALA A 133 -13.22 -19.02 15.42
CA ALA A 133 -12.45 -17.81 15.69
C ALA A 133 -12.26 -16.91 14.44
N GLY A 134 -12.60 -17.40 13.24
CA GLY A 134 -12.33 -16.70 11.99
C GLY A 134 -10.82 -16.58 11.71
N THR A 135 -10.04 -17.63 12.02
CA THR A 135 -8.58 -17.59 11.85
C THR A 135 -8.04 -18.82 11.14
N LEU A 136 -6.86 -18.68 10.55
CA LEU A 136 -6.03 -19.76 10.02
C LEU A 136 -4.57 -19.51 10.39
N ALA A 137 -3.72 -20.52 10.25
CA ALA A 137 -2.30 -20.39 10.53
C ALA A 137 -1.43 -20.89 9.37
N VAL A 138 -0.47 -20.09 8.93
CA VAL A 138 0.48 -20.40 7.84
C VAL A 138 1.88 -20.04 8.31
N LEU A 139 2.85 -20.95 8.15
CA LEU A 139 4.24 -20.77 8.60
C LEU A 139 4.37 -20.28 10.07
N GLY A 140 3.51 -20.77 10.95
CA GLY A 140 3.50 -20.39 12.37
C GLY A 140 2.95 -18.99 12.67
N GLN A 141 2.39 -18.29 11.68
CA GLN A 141 1.70 -17.02 11.86
C GLN A 141 0.20 -17.24 11.96
N GLN A 142 -0.46 -16.50 12.86
CA GLN A 142 -1.92 -16.47 12.92
C GLN A 142 -2.45 -15.38 12.00
N VAL A 143 -3.42 -15.75 11.17
CA VAL A 143 -4.09 -14.86 10.21
C VAL A 143 -5.57 -14.81 10.55
N ARG A 144 -6.10 -13.61 10.81
CA ARG A 144 -7.51 -13.32 10.98
C ARG A 144 -8.15 -13.07 9.61
N VAL A 145 -9.29 -13.70 9.39
CA VAL A 145 -10.18 -13.48 8.26
C VAL A 145 -11.36 -12.64 8.73
N THR A 146 -11.73 -11.64 7.95
CA THR A 146 -12.86 -10.74 8.24
C THR A 146 -13.84 -10.76 7.07
N PRO A 147 -15.04 -10.18 7.24
CA PRO A 147 -15.98 -10.01 6.12
C PRO A 147 -15.42 -9.18 4.95
N ALA A 148 -14.34 -8.42 5.17
CA ALA A 148 -13.66 -7.64 4.14
C ALA A 148 -12.55 -8.42 3.42
N THR A 149 -12.19 -9.61 3.88
CA THR A 149 -11.18 -10.44 3.22
C THR A 149 -11.70 -10.91 1.87
N VAL A 150 -11.01 -10.53 0.79
CA VAL A 150 -11.29 -11.02 -0.55
C VAL A 150 -10.73 -12.43 -0.70
N PHE A 151 -11.51 -13.35 -1.23
CA PHE A 151 -11.04 -14.69 -1.59
C PHE A 151 -10.89 -14.81 -3.10
N ASP A 152 -9.89 -15.56 -3.54
CA ASP A 152 -9.81 -15.96 -4.94
C ASP A 152 -11.05 -16.77 -5.38
N ASP A 153 -11.34 -16.73 -6.67
CA ASP A 153 -12.52 -17.35 -7.27
C ASP A 153 -12.51 -18.89 -7.12
N ASP A 154 -11.32 -19.49 -7.00
CA ASP A 154 -11.16 -20.92 -6.70
C ASP A 154 -11.44 -21.27 -5.23
N LEU A 155 -11.53 -20.26 -4.36
CA LEU A 155 -11.78 -20.39 -2.92
C LEU A 155 -13.21 -20.04 -2.48
N ARG A 156 -14.19 -20.11 -3.41
CA ARG A 156 -15.63 -19.93 -3.11
C ARG A 156 -16.06 -20.72 -1.87
N GLY A 157 -16.77 -20.06 -0.95
CA GLY A 157 -17.03 -20.55 0.40
C GLY A 157 -16.07 -20.02 1.48
N GLY A 158 -15.08 -19.21 1.08
CA GLY A 158 -14.23 -18.44 2.00
C GLY A 158 -13.44 -19.32 2.96
N LEU A 159 -13.36 -18.94 4.23
CA LEU A 159 -12.62 -19.72 5.23
C LEU A 159 -13.08 -21.19 5.35
N ALA A 160 -14.33 -21.49 5.04
CA ALA A 160 -14.87 -22.85 5.12
C ALA A 160 -14.47 -23.74 3.93
N SER A 161 -14.01 -23.16 2.81
CA SER A 161 -13.51 -23.92 1.65
C SER A 161 -12.10 -24.44 1.88
N LEU A 162 -11.30 -23.69 2.66
CA LEU A 162 -9.89 -23.94 2.93
C LEU A 162 -9.63 -25.28 3.64
N ARG A 163 -8.46 -25.86 3.36
CA ARG A 163 -7.98 -27.11 3.98
C ARG A 163 -6.57 -26.96 4.54
N VAL A 164 -6.30 -27.68 5.64
CA VAL A 164 -4.92 -27.86 6.11
C VAL A 164 -4.09 -28.56 5.04
N GLY A 165 -2.90 -28.04 4.77
CA GLY A 165 -1.98 -28.47 3.72
C GLY A 165 -2.17 -27.72 2.39
N GLN A 166 -3.30 -27.04 2.20
CA GLN A 166 -3.53 -26.20 1.02
C GLN A 166 -2.55 -25.03 1.02
N MET A 167 -2.01 -24.73 -0.16
CA MET A 167 -1.06 -23.65 -0.34
C MET A 167 -1.81 -22.36 -0.63
N VAL A 168 -1.45 -21.29 0.07
CA VAL A 168 -2.10 -20.00 -0.12
C VAL A 168 -1.09 -18.86 -0.17
N GLU A 169 -1.41 -17.84 -0.95
CA GLU A 169 -0.79 -16.52 -0.87
C GLU A 169 -1.72 -15.57 -0.11
N ILE A 170 -1.20 -14.96 0.95
CA ILE A 170 -1.96 -14.10 1.85
C ILE A 170 -1.43 -12.67 1.75
N TYR A 171 -2.32 -11.77 1.38
CA TYR A 171 -2.14 -10.33 1.48
C TYR A 171 -2.78 -9.86 2.79
N GLY A 172 -2.13 -8.95 3.50
CA GLY A 172 -2.68 -8.48 4.75
C GLY A 172 -1.88 -7.40 5.45
N LEU A 173 -2.46 -6.98 6.57
CA LEU A 173 -1.91 -5.97 7.45
C LEU A 173 -1.57 -6.63 8.79
N MET A 174 -0.35 -6.43 9.27
CA MET A 174 0.08 -6.99 10.54
C MET A 174 -0.22 -6.01 11.67
N ASN A 175 -0.87 -6.48 12.75
CA ASN A 175 -1.11 -5.67 13.93
C ASN A 175 0.09 -5.68 14.89
N ALA A 176 0.04 -4.86 15.94
CA ALA A 176 1.11 -4.74 16.93
C ALA A 176 1.40 -6.03 17.72
N ALA A 177 0.46 -6.99 17.74
CA ALA A 177 0.64 -8.29 18.39
C ALA A 177 1.32 -9.33 17.48
N GLY A 178 1.63 -8.98 16.23
CA GLY A 178 2.20 -9.91 15.24
C GLY A 178 1.18 -10.85 14.60
N GLN A 179 -0.12 -10.57 14.74
CA GLN A 179 -1.18 -11.25 14.01
C GLN A 179 -1.48 -10.49 12.72
N TYR A 180 -1.75 -11.23 11.64
CA TYR A 180 -2.12 -10.65 10.34
C TYR A 180 -3.63 -10.60 10.22
N THR A 181 -4.17 -9.52 9.69
CA THR A 181 -5.55 -9.46 9.17
C THR A 181 -5.47 -9.56 7.65
N ALA A 182 -6.09 -10.60 7.09
CA ALA A 182 -6.07 -10.85 5.66
C ALA A 182 -6.95 -9.84 4.91
N THR A 183 -6.40 -9.25 3.86
CA THR A 183 -7.12 -8.39 2.92
C THR A 183 -7.46 -9.17 1.64
N ARG A 184 -6.61 -10.13 1.26
CA ARG A 184 -6.88 -11.11 0.21
C ARG A 184 -6.21 -12.45 0.52
N ILE A 185 -6.87 -13.56 0.17
CA ILE A 185 -6.32 -14.91 0.22
C ILE A 185 -6.49 -15.55 -1.15
N ASP A 186 -5.38 -15.97 -1.74
CA ASP A 186 -5.32 -16.64 -3.03
C ASP A 186 -4.90 -18.09 -2.87
N ASP A 187 -5.48 -18.97 -3.69
CA ASP A 187 -5.00 -20.33 -3.85
C ASP A 187 -3.71 -20.31 -4.67
N GLU A 188 -2.72 -21.08 -4.27
CA GLU A 188 -1.41 -21.10 -4.94
C GLU A 188 -1.00 -22.54 -5.27
N ASP A 189 -1.35 -22.98 -6.47
CA ASP A 189 -0.92 -24.26 -6.99
C ASP A 189 0.50 -24.12 -7.58
N ASP A 190 1.51 -24.60 -6.87
CA ASP A 190 2.94 -24.75 -7.29
C ASP A 190 3.98 -23.80 -6.65
N ALA A 191 3.73 -23.26 -5.46
CA ALA A 191 4.76 -22.52 -4.71
C ALA A 191 6.06 -23.35 -4.50
N ARG A 192 7.13 -22.97 -5.21
CA ARG A 192 8.46 -23.63 -5.16
C ARG A 192 9.34 -23.15 -4.01
N ARG A 193 8.87 -22.13 -3.31
CA ARG A 193 9.49 -21.46 -2.17
C ARG A 193 8.37 -20.91 -1.32
N TYR A 194 8.61 -20.79 -0.02
CA TYR A 194 7.67 -20.11 0.86
C TYR A 194 8.11 -18.68 1.09
N LYS A 195 7.16 -17.80 1.36
CA LYS A 195 7.42 -16.39 1.66
C LYS A 195 6.89 -16.08 3.05
N LEU A 196 7.67 -15.32 3.80
CA LEU A 196 7.23 -14.74 5.06
C LEU A 196 7.83 -13.35 5.24
N ARG A 197 6.98 -12.39 5.60
CA ARG A 197 7.38 -11.04 5.99
C ARG A 197 6.96 -10.77 7.42
N GLY A 198 7.82 -10.17 8.24
CA GLY A 198 7.46 -9.74 9.58
C GLY A 198 8.65 -9.23 10.39
N PRO A 199 8.42 -8.80 11.65
CA PRO A 199 9.45 -8.24 12.49
C PRO A 199 10.43 -9.33 12.96
N VAL A 200 11.71 -9.01 12.90
CA VAL A 200 12.81 -9.83 13.38
C VAL A 200 12.81 -9.83 14.90
N SER A 201 12.89 -11.01 15.50
CA SER A 201 13.12 -11.20 16.92
C SER A 201 14.14 -12.31 17.18
N GLY A 202 14.78 -12.28 18.35
CA GLY A 202 15.74 -13.32 18.73
C GLY A 202 16.89 -13.52 17.74
N LEU A 203 17.38 -12.45 17.09
CA LEU A 203 18.53 -12.50 16.19
C LEU A 203 19.78 -13.01 16.92
N ASP A 204 20.29 -14.16 16.48
CA ASP A 204 21.56 -14.75 16.89
C ASP A 204 22.53 -14.69 15.70
N THR A 205 23.51 -13.80 15.80
CA THR A 205 24.50 -13.57 14.74
C THR A 205 25.59 -14.65 14.70
N ALA A 206 25.79 -15.40 15.77
CA ALA A 206 26.73 -16.51 15.83
C ALA A 206 26.13 -17.77 15.21
N ALA A 207 24.90 -18.12 15.60
CA ALA A 207 24.15 -19.23 15.02
C ALA A 207 23.60 -18.90 13.62
N ARG A 208 23.57 -17.61 13.24
CA ARG A 208 22.95 -17.08 12.01
C ARG A 208 21.48 -17.47 11.88
N THR A 209 20.72 -17.20 12.94
CA THR A 209 19.28 -17.44 13.00
C THR A 209 18.52 -16.25 13.57
N PHE A 210 17.22 -16.17 13.29
CA PHE A 210 16.28 -15.24 13.93
C PHE A 210 14.86 -15.82 13.88
N ARG A 211 13.87 -15.10 14.41
CA ARG A 211 12.45 -15.45 14.36
C ARG A 211 11.61 -14.38 13.69
N ILE A 212 10.57 -14.82 12.99
CA ILE A 212 9.39 -14.02 12.63
C ILE A 212 8.19 -14.74 13.24
N GLY A 213 7.53 -14.13 14.23
CA GLY A 213 6.52 -14.82 15.04
C GLY A 213 7.07 -16.12 15.63
N ALA A 214 6.39 -17.24 15.39
CA ALA A 214 6.83 -18.56 15.84
C ALA A 214 7.87 -19.23 14.92
N ALA A 215 8.03 -18.77 13.67
CA ALA A 215 8.94 -19.38 12.71
C ALA A 215 10.39 -19.07 13.06
N VAL A 216 11.22 -20.11 13.21
CA VAL A 216 12.67 -19.97 13.34
C VAL A 216 13.29 -20.05 11.95
N ILE A 217 14.10 -19.04 11.61
CA ILE A 217 14.69 -18.87 10.28
C ILE A 217 16.21 -18.91 10.40
N SER A 218 16.83 -19.79 9.63
CA SER A 218 18.28 -19.82 9.42
C SER A 218 18.64 -19.08 8.15
N TYR A 219 19.58 -18.14 8.26
CA TYR A 219 20.21 -17.46 7.12
C TYR A 219 21.67 -17.89 6.94
N ALA A 220 22.07 -18.99 7.58
CA ALA A 220 23.45 -19.48 7.54
C ALA A 220 23.94 -19.82 6.12
N GLY A 221 23.04 -20.27 5.25
CA GLY A 221 23.31 -20.58 3.85
C GLY A 221 23.39 -19.36 2.92
N LEU A 222 23.06 -18.17 3.42
CA LEU A 222 23.22 -16.92 2.69
C LEU A 222 24.63 -16.36 2.87
N GLY A 223 25.03 -15.46 1.98
CA GLY A 223 26.30 -14.73 2.07
C GLY A 223 26.30 -13.70 3.21
N THR A 224 26.78 -12.49 2.93
CA THR A 224 26.71 -11.40 3.90
C THR A 224 25.24 -11.05 4.18
N PRO A 225 24.78 -11.01 5.44
CA PRO A 225 23.41 -10.63 5.77
C PRO A 225 23.15 -9.18 5.34
N PRO A 226 21.90 -8.82 5.00
CA PRO A 226 21.58 -7.45 4.61
C PRO A 226 21.86 -6.48 5.75
N ALA A 227 22.31 -5.26 5.38
CA ALA A 227 22.45 -4.18 6.34
C ALA A 227 21.10 -3.89 7.01
N GLY A 228 21.12 -3.57 8.30
CA GLY A 228 19.90 -3.26 9.06
C GLY A 228 19.15 -4.49 9.59
N LEU A 229 19.62 -5.73 9.37
CA LEU A 229 19.04 -6.89 10.05
C LEU A 229 19.27 -6.78 11.57
N ALA A 230 18.21 -6.46 12.31
CA ALA A 230 18.23 -6.28 13.77
C ALA A 230 16.86 -6.60 14.36
N ASN A 231 16.81 -6.90 15.66
CA ASN A 231 15.53 -7.09 16.35
C ASN A 231 14.64 -5.84 16.23
N GLY A 232 13.36 -6.05 15.94
CA GLY A 232 12.37 -5.00 15.70
C GLY A 232 12.31 -4.48 14.26
N GLN A 233 13.32 -4.77 13.43
CA GLN A 233 13.28 -4.43 12.00
C GLN A 233 12.44 -5.45 11.24
N TYR A 234 11.84 -5.05 10.12
CA TYR A 234 11.11 -5.98 9.26
C TYR A 234 12.08 -6.77 8.39
N ALA A 235 11.85 -8.08 8.30
CA ALA A 235 12.52 -8.93 7.34
C ALA A 235 11.51 -9.54 6.40
N ARG A 236 11.94 -9.72 5.15
CA ARG A 236 11.27 -10.55 4.18
C ARG A 236 12.19 -11.70 3.80
N VAL A 237 11.65 -12.91 3.87
CA VAL A 237 12.36 -14.14 3.54
C VAL A 237 11.65 -14.91 2.45
N GLU A 238 12.45 -15.44 1.52
CA GLU A 238 12.06 -16.62 0.75
C GLU A 238 12.71 -17.83 1.44
N LEU A 239 11.94 -18.90 1.61
CA LEU A 239 12.31 -20.09 2.38
C LEU A 239 12.25 -21.32 1.47
N HIS A 240 13.06 -22.33 1.78
CA HIS A 240 12.82 -23.68 1.28
C HIS A 240 11.47 -24.20 1.78
N THR A 241 10.84 -25.08 1.00
CA THR A 241 9.50 -25.62 1.30
C THR A 241 9.47 -26.70 2.38
N VAL A 242 10.64 -27.13 2.86
CA VAL A 242 10.78 -28.15 3.91
C VAL A 242 11.74 -27.61 4.99
N PRO A 243 11.31 -27.53 6.26
CA PRO A 243 12.18 -27.15 7.36
C PRO A 243 13.10 -28.33 7.75
N ASP A 244 14.14 -28.06 8.54
CA ASP A 244 14.99 -29.12 9.08
C ASP A 244 14.27 -29.96 10.15
N ALA A 245 14.95 -30.99 10.67
CA ALA A 245 14.39 -31.88 11.70
C ALA A 245 14.04 -31.18 13.02
N ALA A 246 14.56 -29.97 13.26
CA ALA A 246 14.24 -29.13 14.41
C ALA A 246 13.14 -28.09 14.11
N GLY A 247 12.58 -28.08 12.89
CA GLY A 247 11.56 -27.12 12.45
C GLY A 247 12.13 -25.76 12.05
N VAL A 248 13.45 -25.65 11.80
CA VAL A 248 14.08 -24.41 11.35
C VAL A 248 13.96 -24.29 9.83
N TRP A 249 13.44 -23.16 9.37
CA TRP A 249 13.33 -22.84 7.96
C TRP A 249 14.65 -22.28 7.42
N ALA A 250 15.15 -22.84 6.33
CA ALA A 250 16.32 -22.30 5.64
C ALA A 250 15.91 -21.22 4.64
N ALA A 251 16.44 -20.01 4.80
CA ALA A 251 16.21 -18.90 3.88
C ALA A 251 17.04 -19.04 2.61
N THR A 252 16.39 -18.89 1.45
CA THR A 252 17.02 -18.80 0.13
C THR A 252 17.26 -17.34 -0.28
N ARG A 253 16.49 -16.42 0.29
CA ARG A 253 16.65 -14.97 0.13
C ARG A 253 16.26 -14.27 1.42
N LEU A 254 17.00 -13.21 1.78
CA LEU A 254 16.71 -12.38 2.94
C LEU A 254 16.88 -10.90 2.58
N GLN A 255 15.86 -10.11 2.87
CA GLN A 255 15.87 -8.66 2.78
C GLN A 255 15.44 -8.09 4.14
N ALA A 256 16.05 -6.98 4.55
CA ALA A 256 15.64 -6.22 5.73
C ALA A 256 15.11 -4.85 5.27
N THR A 257 13.98 -4.42 5.83
CA THR A 257 13.36 -3.13 5.59
C THR A 257 13.04 -2.42 6.91
N PRO A 258 13.08 -1.08 6.94
CA PRO A 258 12.75 -0.34 8.15
C PRO A 258 11.28 -0.45 8.55
N THR A 259 10.37 -0.65 7.59
CA THR A 259 8.92 -0.65 7.80
C THR A 259 8.23 -1.84 7.12
N SER A 260 6.97 -2.12 7.49
CA SER A 260 6.12 -3.07 6.74
C SER A 260 5.58 -2.48 5.44
N ALA A 261 5.68 -1.16 5.25
CA ALA A 261 5.43 -0.45 3.99
C ALA A 261 6.67 -0.31 3.09
N GLY A 262 7.72 -1.11 3.33
CA GLY A 262 8.84 -1.26 2.39
C GLY A 262 9.82 -0.09 2.41
N SER A 263 10.28 0.33 1.23
CA SER A 263 11.20 1.46 1.10
C SER A 263 10.41 2.75 0.93
N LEU A 264 10.40 3.57 1.96
CA LEU A 264 9.82 4.91 1.90
C LEU A 264 10.59 5.81 0.94
N PRO A 265 9.93 6.75 0.24
CA PRO A 265 10.58 7.83 -0.47
C PRO A 265 11.68 8.50 0.37
N ALA A 266 12.94 8.34 -0.07
CA ALA A 266 14.11 8.68 0.75
C ALA A 266 14.46 10.18 0.74
N THR A 267 13.89 10.96 -0.19
CA THR A 267 14.19 12.38 -0.36
C THR A 267 12.96 13.17 -0.77
N GLY A 268 12.91 14.42 -0.33
CA GLY A 268 11.85 15.34 -0.70
C GLY A 268 10.62 15.24 0.21
N ARG A 269 9.61 16.01 -0.18
CA ARG A 269 8.28 16.00 0.42
C ARG A 269 7.35 15.38 -0.61
N VAL A 270 6.56 14.40 -0.22
CA VAL A 270 5.57 13.75 -1.10
C VAL A 270 4.25 13.65 -0.35
N ASN A 271 3.14 13.83 -1.05
CA ASN A 271 1.84 13.52 -0.47
C ASN A 271 1.78 12.02 -0.19
N ALA A 272 1.22 11.62 0.95
CA ALA A 272 1.27 10.24 1.38
C ALA A 272 -0.07 9.79 1.96
N GLU A 273 -0.54 8.64 1.51
CA GLU A 273 -1.67 7.89 2.06
C GLU A 273 -1.14 6.59 2.67
N LEU A 274 -1.40 6.36 3.95
CA LEU A 274 -0.94 5.15 4.64
C LEU A 274 -2.09 4.49 5.38
N GLU A 275 -2.45 3.29 4.94
CA GLU A 275 -3.45 2.47 5.60
C GLU A 275 -2.79 1.29 6.32
N GLY A 276 -3.09 1.12 7.60
CA GLY A 276 -2.48 0.07 8.40
C GLY A 276 -2.85 0.09 9.86
N TYR A 277 -2.23 -0.81 10.63
CA TYR A 277 -2.39 -0.83 12.08
C TYR A 277 -1.38 0.09 12.75
N ILE A 278 -1.80 0.74 13.84
CA ILE A 278 -0.91 1.43 14.76
C ILE A 278 0.01 0.39 15.43
N THR A 279 1.29 0.39 15.04
CA THR A 279 2.33 -0.53 15.51
C THR A 279 3.14 -0.01 16.69
N ALA A 280 3.11 1.31 16.93
CA ALA A 280 3.64 1.94 18.13
C ALA A 280 2.77 3.14 18.52
N PHE A 281 2.55 3.38 19.80
CA PHE A 281 1.66 4.46 20.25
C PHE A 281 2.25 5.18 21.46
N THR A 282 2.60 6.45 21.29
CA THR A 282 3.05 7.32 22.39
C THR A 282 1.93 8.27 22.81
N SER A 283 1.22 8.85 21.84
CA SER A 283 0.02 9.67 22.03
C SER A 283 -0.78 9.74 20.73
N SER A 284 -1.98 10.33 20.76
CA SER A 284 -2.74 10.61 19.54
C SER A 284 -2.00 11.52 18.54
N ALA A 285 -1.02 12.29 18.99
CA ALA A 285 -0.19 13.16 18.13
C ALA A 285 1.14 12.50 17.69
N ARG A 286 1.49 11.33 18.24
CA ARG A 286 2.76 10.62 18.02
C ARG A 286 2.56 9.11 18.10
N PHE A 287 2.54 8.47 16.94
CA PHE A 287 2.37 7.02 16.81
C PHE A 287 3.10 6.52 15.56
N ALA A 288 3.10 5.22 15.31
CA ALA A 288 3.60 4.64 14.07
C ALA A 288 2.56 3.71 13.46
N VAL A 289 2.42 3.76 12.13
CA VAL A 289 1.53 2.88 11.35
C VAL A 289 2.41 2.06 10.42
N ASN A 290 2.26 0.74 10.40
CA ASN A 290 3.11 -0.13 9.57
C ASN A 290 4.63 0.09 9.80
N GLY A 291 5.02 0.53 11.01
CA GLY A 291 6.40 0.92 11.34
C GLY A 291 6.85 2.29 10.80
N VAL A 292 6.01 3.05 10.10
CA VAL A 292 6.25 4.43 9.67
C VAL A 292 5.88 5.37 10.81
N ASP A 293 6.80 6.21 11.25
CA ASP A 293 6.51 7.22 12.28
C ASP A 293 5.53 8.28 11.75
N VAL A 294 4.54 8.62 12.57
CA VAL A 294 3.49 9.60 12.27
C VAL A 294 3.55 10.76 13.27
N ASP A 295 3.70 11.98 12.75
CA ASP A 295 3.50 13.23 13.47
C ASP A 295 2.10 13.78 13.14
N ALA A 296 1.14 13.59 14.05
CA ALA A 296 -0.22 14.10 13.90
C ALA A 296 -0.49 15.36 14.75
N SER A 297 0.56 16.04 15.24
CA SER A 297 0.39 17.22 16.09
C SER A 297 -0.25 18.42 15.39
N GLY A 298 -0.17 18.46 14.06
CA GLY A 298 -0.79 19.48 13.21
C GLY A 298 -1.99 19.00 12.39
N ALA A 299 -2.50 17.79 12.65
CA ALA A 299 -3.60 17.22 11.87
C ALA A 299 -4.89 18.04 12.05
N THR A 300 -5.56 18.38 10.95
CA THR A 300 -6.83 19.11 10.93
C THR A 300 -8.01 18.23 11.31
N ARG A 301 -7.92 16.92 11.06
CA ARG A 301 -8.90 15.91 11.49
C ARG A 301 -8.16 14.79 12.20
N LEU A 302 -8.42 14.65 13.49
CA LEU A 302 -7.81 13.65 14.37
C LEU A 302 -8.87 13.04 15.29
N PRO A 303 -9.24 11.76 15.12
CA PRO A 303 -10.32 11.14 15.86
C PRO A 303 -9.91 10.83 17.29
N ALA A 304 -10.91 10.74 18.18
CA ALA A 304 -10.72 10.13 19.49
C ALA A 304 -10.57 8.60 19.34
N GLY A 305 -9.96 7.94 20.33
CA GLY A 305 -9.89 6.47 20.36
C GLY A 305 -8.72 5.84 19.61
N LEU A 306 -7.77 6.64 19.10
CA LEU A 306 -6.49 6.12 18.63
C LEU A 306 -5.76 5.37 19.75
N ALA A 307 -5.30 4.16 19.45
CA ALA A 307 -4.57 3.31 20.36
C ALA A 307 -3.74 2.27 19.60
N LEU A 308 -2.78 1.64 20.28
CA LEU A 308 -2.00 0.54 19.72
C LEU A 308 -2.92 -0.56 19.17
N GLY A 309 -2.66 -1.03 17.95
CA GLY A 309 -3.42 -2.08 17.29
C GLY A 309 -4.73 -1.63 16.63
N ARG A 310 -5.09 -0.34 16.67
CA ARG A 310 -6.20 0.19 15.85
C ARG A 310 -5.77 0.30 14.39
N ARG A 311 -6.65 -0.04 13.45
CA ARG A 311 -6.47 0.24 12.03
C ARG A 311 -6.82 1.69 11.74
N VAL A 312 -6.00 2.33 10.93
CA VAL A 312 -6.15 3.74 10.54
C VAL A 312 -5.76 3.93 9.08
N GLU A 313 -6.37 4.93 8.47
CA GLU A 313 -5.86 5.61 7.28
C GLU A 313 -5.25 6.95 7.71
N VAL A 314 -4.04 7.25 7.24
CA VAL A 314 -3.34 8.50 7.54
C VAL A 314 -2.98 9.19 6.24
N GLU A 315 -3.54 10.38 6.04
CA GLU A 315 -3.21 11.26 4.95
C GLU A 315 -2.25 12.36 5.43
N GLY A 316 -1.21 12.64 4.66
CA GLY A 316 -0.30 13.72 4.99
C GLY A 316 0.84 13.94 4.00
N VAL A 317 1.95 14.46 4.52
CA VAL A 317 3.18 14.64 3.75
C VAL A 317 4.27 13.79 4.39
N LEU A 318 4.86 12.89 3.61
CA LEU A 318 6.02 12.11 4.03
C LEU A 318 7.29 12.94 3.78
N GLU A 319 8.06 13.15 4.84
CA GLU A 319 9.32 13.89 4.80
C GLU A 319 10.34 13.23 5.74
N GLY A 320 11.51 12.85 5.20
CA GLY A 320 12.58 12.26 6.01
C GLY A 320 12.20 10.94 6.71
N GLY A 321 11.24 10.19 6.16
CA GLY A 321 10.74 8.94 6.75
C GLY A 321 9.65 9.11 7.82
N VAL A 322 9.25 10.35 8.12
CA VAL A 322 8.14 10.65 9.04
C VAL A 322 6.94 11.15 8.24
N LEU A 323 5.77 10.58 8.49
CA LEU A 323 4.50 11.03 7.92
C LEU A 323 3.93 12.16 8.78
N ILE A 324 4.01 13.39 8.28
CA ILE A 324 3.39 14.55 8.90
C ILE A 324 1.90 14.53 8.51
N ALA A 325 1.06 14.06 9.42
CA ALA A 325 -0.35 13.82 9.16
C ALA A 325 -1.13 15.14 9.08
N ARG A 326 -1.96 15.24 8.04
CA ARG A 326 -2.99 16.25 7.87
C ARG A 326 -4.33 15.72 8.39
N GLU A 327 -4.60 14.44 8.16
CA GLU A 327 -5.83 13.77 8.53
C GLU A 327 -5.55 12.33 8.94
N VAL A 328 -6.30 11.86 9.93
CA VAL A 328 -6.25 10.49 10.42
C VAL A 328 -7.69 10.00 10.50
N GLU A 329 -7.97 8.82 9.97
CA GLU A 329 -9.27 8.17 10.05
C GLU A 329 -9.13 6.82 10.75
N LEU A 330 -10.14 6.43 11.53
CA LEU A 330 -10.19 5.11 12.14
C LEU A 330 -10.92 4.18 11.17
N GLU A 331 -10.25 3.10 10.79
CA GLU A 331 -10.82 2.09 9.91
C GLU A 331 -11.43 0.96 10.72
N ASP A 332 -12.53 0.41 10.20
CA ASP A 332 -13.14 -0.80 10.73
C ASP A 332 -12.62 -2.02 9.98
N ASP A 333 -12.25 -3.07 10.72
CA ASP A 333 -11.73 -4.32 10.15
C ASP A 333 -12.78 -5.12 9.37
N ASP A 334 -14.05 -4.73 9.46
CA ASP A 334 -15.20 -5.43 8.89
C ASP A 334 -15.60 -4.90 7.49
N GLY A 335 -14.86 -3.92 6.95
CA GLY A 335 -14.94 -3.44 5.56
C GLY A 335 -15.46 -2.00 5.41
N GLU A 336 -15.27 -1.42 4.22
CA GLU A 336 -15.70 -0.05 3.92
C GLU A 336 -17.23 0.11 4.01
N SER A 337 -17.69 1.17 4.68
CA SER A 337 -19.11 1.54 4.68
C SER A 337 -19.61 1.94 3.30
N ASP A 338 -18.71 2.45 2.46
CA ASP A 338 -19.04 3.13 1.21
C ASP A 338 -19.14 2.16 0.03
N GLY A 339 -18.70 0.91 0.23
CA GLY A 339 -18.77 -0.16 -0.75
C GLY A 339 -17.62 -0.13 -1.76
N ILE A 340 -17.36 -1.28 -2.37
CA ILE A 340 -16.32 -1.47 -3.38
C ILE A 340 -16.79 -0.91 -4.71
N GLU A 341 -15.91 -0.17 -5.39
CA GLU A 341 -16.12 0.37 -6.74
C GLU A 341 -15.19 -0.33 -7.74
N ILE A 342 -15.72 -0.90 -8.82
CA ILE A 342 -14.94 -1.50 -9.91
C ILE A 342 -15.43 -0.97 -11.25
N GLU A 343 -14.54 -0.35 -12.00
CA GLU A 343 -14.75 0.05 -13.38
C GLU A 343 -13.84 -0.76 -14.33
N GLY A 344 -14.40 -1.18 -15.46
CA GLY A 344 -13.65 -1.85 -16.51
C GLY A 344 -14.53 -2.42 -17.61
N ARG A 345 -13.94 -3.29 -18.45
CA ARG A 345 -14.68 -4.05 -19.46
C ARG A 345 -15.01 -5.44 -18.95
N ILE A 346 -16.23 -5.88 -19.21
CA ILE A 346 -16.71 -7.23 -18.85
C ILE A 346 -15.86 -8.29 -19.56
N ALA A 347 -15.30 -9.23 -18.80
CA ALA A 347 -14.47 -10.31 -19.29
C ALA A 347 -15.28 -11.57 -19.66
N SER A 348 -16.32 -11.87 -18.88
CA SER A 348 -17.24 -12.99 -19.13
C SER A 348 -18.62 -12.70 -18.53
N VAL A 349 -19.65 -13.38 -19.02
CA VAL A 349 -21.03 -13.28 -18.52
C VAL A 349 -21.61 -14.68 -18.30
N ALA A 350 -22.36 -14.86 -17.22
CA ALA A 350 -23.15 -16.04 -16.94
C ALA A 350 -24.59 -15.64 -16.59
N PRO A 351 -25.44 -15.33 -17.60
CA PRO A 351 -26.79 -14.82 -17.37
C PRO A 351 -27.68 -15.75 -16.56
N ALA A 352 -27.50 -17.08 -16.69
CA ALA A 352 -28.27 -18.06 -15.92
C ALA A 352 -27.95 -18.02 -14.41
N ALA A 353 -26.78 -17.51 -14.04
CA ALA A 353 -26.35 -17.34 -12.65
C ALA A 353 -26.51 -15.88 -12.17
N ASN A 354 -26.96 -14.96 -13.03
CA ASN A 354 -26.92 -13.52 -12.80
C ASN A 354 -25.53 -13.02 -12.35
N THR A 355 -24.48 -13.48 -13.03
CA THR A 355 -23.12 -13.02 -12.77
C THR A 355 -22.38 -12.60 -14.03
N PHE A 356 -21.36 -11.78 -13.86
CA PHE A 356 -20.36 -11.44 -14.87
C PHE A 356 -19.01 -11.22 -14.20
N VAL A 357 -17.91 -11.25 -14.97
CA VAL A 357 -16.55 -11.03 -14.43
C VAL A 357 -16.03 -9.69 -14.91
N LEU A 358 -15.48 -8.90 -13.99
CA LEU A 358 -14.88 -7.60 -14.23
C LEU A 358 -13.53 -7.53 -13.52
N ARG A 359 -12.43 -7.35 -14.27
CA ARG A 359 -11.05 -7.33 -13.73
C ARG A 359 -10.72 -8.51 -12.80
N GLY A 360 -11.19 -9.71 -13.17
CA GLY A 360 -10.99 -10.93 -12.38
C GLY A 360 -11.91 -11.07 -11.16
N VAL A 361 -12.77 -10.09 -10.89
CA VAL A 361 -13.78 -10.16 -9.82
C VAL A 361 -15.09 -10.69 -10.39
N THR A 362 -15.62 -11.74 -9.78
CA THR A 362 -16.99 -12.20 -10.05
C THR A 362 -17.97 -11.21 -9.43
N VAL A 363 -18.81 -10.59 -10.27
CA VAL A 363 -19.88 -9.67 -9.88
C VAL A 363 -21.21 -10.39 -9.96
N GLY A 364 -21.94 -10.45 -8.86
CA GLY A 364 -23.31 -10.92 -8.80
C GLY A 364 -24.30 -9.75 -8.78
N TYR A 365 -25.42 -9.90 -9.49
CA TYR A 365 -26.51 -8.93 -9.50
C TYR A 365 -27.85 -9.62 -9.29
N ASP A 366 -28.82 -8.88 -8.76
CA ASP A 366 -30.17 -9.39 -8.52
C ASP A 366 -31.25 -8.33 -8.83
N ALA A 367 -32.48 -8.59 -8.39
CA ALA A 367 -33.59 -7.68 -8.62
C ALA A 367 -33.50 -6.35 -7.83
N ALA A 368 -32.62 -6.26 -6.83
CA ALA A 368 -32.35 -5.05 -6.06
C ALA A 368 -31.19 -4.22 -6.65
N THR A 369 -30.37 -4.79 -7.53
CA THR A 369 -29.30 -4.06 -8.23
C THR A 369 -29.89 -2.96 -9.12
N ARG A 370 -29.42 -1.72 -8.92
CA ARG A 370 -29.79 -0.58 -9.78
C ARG A 370 -28.95 -0.61 -11.06
N PHE A 371 -29.60 -0.55 -12.22
CA PHE A 371 -28.93 -0.38 -13.50
C PHE A 371 -29.13 1.05 -14.03
N GLU A 372 -28.03 1.71 -14.41
CA GLU A 372 -28.04 3.05 -15.02
C GLU A 372 -27.42 2.97 -16.43
N GLY A 373 -28.03 3.62 -17.41
CA GLY A 373 -27.51 3.61 -18.80
C GLY A 373 -27.70 2.29 -19.56
N GLY A 374 -28.33 1.28 -18.95
CA GLY A 374 -28.59 0.00 -19.60
C GLY A 374 -29.41 -0.97 -18.76
N THR A 375 -29.38 -2.25 -19.12
CA THR A 375 -30.17 -3.34 -18.53
C THR A 375 -29.33 -4.62 -18.43
N PRO A 376 -29.70 -5.60 -17.58
CA PRO A 376 -29.00 -6.87 -17.50
C PRO A 376 -28.85 -7.59 -18.85
N ALA A 377 -29.81 -7.44 -19.77
CA ALA A 377 -29.76 -8.03 -21.11
C ALA A 377 -28.65 -7.46 -22.00
N GLN A 378 -28.09 -6.30 -21.65
CA GLN A 378 -27.00 -5.64 -22.37
C GLN A 378 -25.62 -5.96 -21.79
N LEU A 379 -25.54 -6.74 -20.70
CA LEU A 379 -24.28 -7.24 -20.17
C LEU A 379 -23.67 -8.22 -21.18
N ALA A 380 -22.57 -7.83 -21.80
CA ALA A 380 -21.84 -8.63 -22.77
C ALA A 380 -20.33 -8.39 -22.64
N VAL A 381 -19.53 -9.36 -23.08
CA VAL A 381 -18.07 -9.24 -23.08
C VAL A 381 -17.63 -7.98 -23.84
N GLY A 382 -16.72 -7.22 -23.23
CA GLY A 382 -16.18 -5.98 -23.78
C GLY A 382 -16.98 -4.72 -23.44
N VAL A 383 -18.21 -4.82 -22.96
CA VAL A 383 -19.01 -3.67 -22.49
C VAL A 383 -18.31 -3.05 -21.28
N LYS A 384 -18.20 -1.72 -21.27
CA LYS A 384 -17.61 -0.97 -20.17
C LYS A 384 -18.69 -0.67 -19.13
N VAL A 385 -18.41 -1.01 -17.88
CA VAL A 385 -19.31 -0.75 -16.75
C VAL A 385 -18.52 -0.27 -15.54
N GLU A 386 -19.18 0.53 -14.71
CA GLU A 386 -18.81 0.85 -13.33
C GLU A 386 -19.78 0.10 -12.41
N VAL A 387 -19.24 -0.60 -11.42
CA VAL A 387 -19.99 -1.42 -10.46
C VAL A 387 -19.71 -0.92 -9.07
N LYS A 388 -20.76 -0.72 -8.27
CA LYS A 388 -20.66 -0.50 -6.83
C LYS A 388 -21.32 -1.65 -6.09
N GLY A 389 -20.74 -2.09 -4.99
CA GLY A 389 -21.26 -3.24 -4.26
C GLY A 389 -20.53 -3.55 -2.96
N ARG A 390 -20.84 -4.71 -2.39
CA ARG A 390 -20.16 -5.24 -1.21
C ARG A 390 -19.80 -6.70 -1.45
N LEU A 391 -18.75 -7.19 -0.80
CA LEU A 391 -18.42 -8.62 -0.88
C LEU A 391 -19.55 -9.47 -0.31
N SER A 392 -19.75 -10.64 -0.91
CA SER A 392 -20.53 -11.72 -0.32
C SER A 392 -19.92 -12.17 1.01
N PRO A 393 -20.69 -12.82 1.90
CA PRO A 393 -20.17 -13.27 3.20
C PRO A 393 -18.96 -14.22 3.12
N ASP A 394 -18.77 -14.88 1.98
CA ASP A 394 -17.61 -15.75 1.71
C ASP A 394 -16.44 -15.02 1.04
N GLY A 395 -16.57 -13.71 0.78
CA GLY A 395 -15.53 -12.85 0.24
C GLY A 395 -15.17 -13.06 -1.24
N ALA A 396 -15.85 -13.98 -1.95
CA ALA A 396 -15.49 -14.38 -3.30
C ALA A 396 -16.25 -13.63 -4.42
N THR A 397 -17.40 -13.02 -4.11
CA THR A 397 -18.26 -12.34 -5.11
C THR A 397 -18.54 -10.91 -4.69
N LEU A 398 -18.44 -9.96 -5.60
CA LEU A 398 -18.95 -8.60 -5.40
C LEU A 398 -20.46 -8.59 -5.69
N LEU A 399 -21.28 -8.39 -4.65
CA LEU A 399 -22.72 -8.22 -4.77
C LEU A 399 -23.02 -6.77 -5.15
N ALA A 400 -23.42 -6.56 -6.40
CA ALA A 400 -23.65 -5.24 -6.96
C ALA A 400 -24.93 -4.60 -6.39
N SER A 401 -24.77 -3.41 -5.80
CA SER A 401 -25.88 -2.51 -5.50
C SER A 401 -26.21 -1.62 -6.71
N GLU A 402 -25.22 -1.34 -7.56
CA GLU A 402 -25.36 -0.55 -8.77
C GLU A 402 -24.43 -1.06 -9.89
N VAL A 403 -24.94 -1.05 -11.12
CA VAL A 403 -24.17 -1.26 -12.35
C VAL A 403 -24.53 -0.14 -13.32
N LYS A 404 -23.55 0.71 -13.62
CA LYS A 404 -23.67 1.80 -14.58
C LYS A 404 -22.95 1.44 -15.87
N PHE A 405 -23.65 1.54 -16.99
CA PHE A 405 -23.06 1.41 -18.31
C PHE A 405 -22.36 2.71 -18.68
N ASP A 406 -21.13 2.61 -19.18
CA ASP A 406 -20.35 3.74 -19.66
C ASP A 406 -20.22 3.65 -21.19
N ASP A 407 -20.30 4.81 -21.86
CA ASP A 407 -20.42 4.92 -23.33
C ASP A 407 -19.12 4.55 -24.09
#